data_AF-A0A8D6ZLK3-F1
#
_entry.id   AF-A0A8D6ZLK3-F1
#
_cell.length_a   1.000
_cell.length_b   1.000
_cell.length_c   1.000
_cell.angle_alpha   90.00
_cell.angle_beta   90.00
_cell.angle_gamma   90.00
#
_symmetry.space_group_name_H-M   'P 1'
#
loop_
_entity.id
_entity.type
_entity.pdbx_description
1 polymer ?
#
loop_
_entity_poly.entity_id
_entity_poly.type
_entity_poly.pdbx_seq_one_letter_code
_entity_poly.pdbx_strand_id
1 'polypeptide(L)'
;MKWQDFFPHEELKVPHFDGRVVCYPRAKLVQYYLAWRQVDCNINNQYNTFFWMLVKSGKTEREAQEFLKGTQAKDKNELLFQQFNVNYDKLPQMFRKGSCIYRKKVEEVVKLDDTGNPVTRTRSKVVVEHMDIIGPKFWSEHSCILKEE
;
A
#
# COMPACT_ATOMS: atom_id res chain seq x y z
N MET A 1 -8.72 9.86 -18.16
CA MET A 1 -9.02 8.57 -17.49
C MET A 1 -7.92 7.58 -17.84
N LYS A 2 -7.43 6.76 -16.91
CA LYS A 2 -6.23 5.92 -17.07
C LYS A 2 -6.51 4.43 -17.34
N TRP A 3 -7.78 4.01 -17.42
CA TRP A 3 -8.18 2.60 -17.52
C TRP A 3 -7.50 1.84 -18.68
N GLN A 4 -7.55 2.40 -19.88
CA GLN A 4 -6.99 1.78 -21.09
C GLN A 4 -5.46 1.64 -21.07
N ASP A 5 -4.77 2.40 -20.21
CA ASP A 5 -3.32 2.25 -20.01
C ASP A 5 -2.99 0.93 -19.28
N PHE A 6 -3.95 0.37 -18.50
CA PHE A 6 -3.78 -0.87 -17.73
C PHE A 6 -4.55 -2.05 -18.32
N PHE A 7 -5.73 -1.81 -18.91
CA PHE A 7 -6.59 -2.82 -19.50
C PHE A 7 -6.96 -2.44 -20.94
N PRO A 8 -6.01 -2.54 -21.89
CA PRO A 8 -6.18 -2.01 -23.26
C PRO A 8 -7.25 -2.74 -24.10
N HIS A 9 -7.69 -3.91 -23.63
CA HIS A 9 -8.67 -4.76 -24.31
C HIS A 9 -9.97 -4.92 -23.53
N GLU A 10 -10.11 -4.25 -22.38
CA GLU A 10 -11.33 -4.32 -21.58
C GLU A 10 -12.02 -2.96 -21.58
N GLU A 11 -13.30 -2.94 -21.91
CA GLU A 11 -14.11 -1.74 -21.77
C GLU A 11 -14.41 -1.48 -20.28
N LEU A 12 -14.24 -0.23 -19.86
CA LEU A 12 -14.55 0.15 -18.49
C LEU A 12 -16.06 0.12 -18.25
N LYS A 13 -16.50 -0.78 -17.38
CA LYS A 13 -17.83 -0.68 -16.76
C LYS A 13 -17.82 0.48 -15.76
N VAL A 14 -18.90 1.27 -15.72
CA VAL A 14 -19.00 2.48 -14.89
C VAL A 14 -18.66 2.18 -13.43
N PRO A 15 -17.52 2.67 -12.89
CA PRO A 15 -17.15 2.44 -11.51
C PRO A 15 -17.88 3.44 -10.60
N HIS A 16 -18.25 2.99 -9.41
CA HIS A 16 -18.89 3.82 -8.39
C HIS A 16 -18.00 3.85 -7.15
N PHE A 17 -17.92 5.02 -6.49
CA PHE A 17 -17.12 5.22 -5.29
C PHE A 17 -17.98 5.85 -4.20
N ASP A 18 -17.96 5.28 -3.00
CA ASP A 18 -18.47 5.91 -1.79
C ASP A 18 -17.38 6.81 -1.18
N GLY A 19 -17.79 7.93 -0.59
CA GLY A 19 -16.91 8.96 -0.05
C GLY A 19 -17.40 9.47 1.30
N ARG A 20 -16.47 9.67 2.23
CA ARG A 20 -16.74 10.28 3.54
C ARG A 20 -15.62 11.20 3.97
N VAL A 21 -15.96 12.20 4.76
CA VAL A 21 -15.00 13.12 5.39
C VAL A 21 -14.92 12.80 6.88
N VAL A 22 -13.69 12.70 7.40
CA VAL A 22 -13.44 12.45 8.82
C VAL A 22 -12.43 13.48 9.31
N CYS A 23 -12.81 14.27 10.31
CA CYS A 23 -11.95 15.30 10.88
C CYS A 23 -11.21 14.75 12.11
N TYR A 24 -9.90 14.96 12.13
CA TYR A 24 -9.06 14.58 13.26
C TYR A 24 -8.46 15.83 13.91
N PRO A 25 -8.65 16.07 15.22
CA PRO A 25 -8.21 17.30 15.88
C PRO A 25 -6.70 17.37 16.12
N ARG A 26 -5.93 16.30 15.84
CA ARG A 26 -4.48 16.23 16.05
C ARG A 26 -3.83 15.40 14.96
N ALA A 27 -2.66 15.82 14.48
CA ALA A 27 -1.86 15.08 13.50
C ALA A 27 -1.58 13.62 13.93
N LYS A 28 -1.41 13.37 15.24
CA LYS A 28 -1.20 12.02 15.77
C LYS A 28 -2.37 11.08 15.50
N LEU A 29 -3.61 11.58 15.52
CA LEU A 29 -4.79 10.78 15.22
C LEU A 29 -4.88 10.42 13.73
N VAL A 30 -4.38 11.30 12.85
CA VAL A 30 -4.22 10.99 11.42
C VAL A 30 -3.22 9.85 11.22
N GLN A 31 -2.09 9.86 11.93
CA GLN A 31 -1.13 8.73 11.90
C GLN A 31 -1.78 7.42 12.34
N TYR A 32 -2.55 7.43 13.44
CA TYR A 32 -3.25 6.23 13.92
C TYR A 32 -4.30 5.73 12.92
N TYR A 33 -5.04 6.65 12.30
CA TYR A 33 -5.97 6.28 11.24
C TYR A 33 -5.26 5.61 10.07
N LEU A 34 -4.17 6.19 9.57
CA LEU A 34 -3.42 5.64 8.44
C LEU A 34 -2.76 4.29 8.79
N ALA A 35 -2.21 4.17 10.00
CA ALA A 35 -1.69 2.91 10.52
C ALA A 35 -2.78 1.84 10.57
N TRP A 36 -3.99 2.19 11.04
CA TRP A 36 -5.13 1.27 11.05
C TRP A 36 -5.53 0.80 9.65
N ARG A 37 -5.52 1.68 8.64
CA ARG A 37 -5.74 1.30 7.24
C ARG A 37 -4.66 0.36 6.71
N GLN A 38 -3.40 0.55 7.08
CA GLN A 38 -2.32 -0.34 6.67
C GLN A 38 -2.38 -1.72 7.36
N VAL A 39 -2.76 -1.77 8.64
CA VAL A 39 -3.00 -3.03 9.35
C VAL A 39 -4.13 -3.82 8.69
N ASP A 40 -5.24 -3.14 8.36
CA ASP A 40 -6.37 -3.75 7.65
C ASP A 40 -5.95 -4.32 6.28
N CYS A 41 -5.15 -3.56 5.51
CA CYS A 41 -4.57 -4.03 4.26
C CYS A 41 -3.76 -5.32 4.43
N ASN A 42 -2.87 -5.38 5.44
CA ASN A 42 -2.05 -6.57 5.67
C ASN A 42 -2.89 -7.80 6.07
N ILE A 43 -3.88 -7.62 6.95
CA ILE A 43 -4.76 -8.71 7.39
C ILE A 43 -5.58 -9.25 6.21
N ASN A 44 -6.18 -8.35 5.43
CA ASN A 44 -7.01 -8.72 4.29
C ASN A 44 -6.17 -9.36 3.18
N ASN A 45 -4.98 -8.84 2.88
CA ASN A 45 -4.11 -9.41 1.87
C ASN A 45 -3.62 -10.82 2.26
N GLN A 46 -3.23 -11.04 3.52
CA GLN A 46 -2.84 -12.36 3.99
C GLN A 46 -3.98 -13.38 3.89
N TYR A 47 -5.18 -12.99 4.34
CA TYR A 47 -6.37 -13.83 4.23
C TYR A 47 -6.70 -14.14 2.77
N ASN A 48 -6.79 -13.13 1.91
CA ASN A 48 -7.15 -13.28 0.50
C ASN A 48 -6.12 -14.10 -0.27
N THR A 49 -4.83 -13.92 0.01
CA THR A 49 -3.78 -14.72 -0.62
C THR A 49 -4.01 -16.21 -0.34
N PHE A 50 -4.22 -16.58 0.92
CA PHE A 50 -4.44 -17.98 1.27
C PHE A 50 -5.79 -18.48 0.75
N PHE A 51 -6.86 -17.70 0.89
CA PHE A 51 -8.18 -18.02 0.38
C PHE A 51 -8.14 -18.37 -1.12
N TRP A 52 -7.54 -17.51 -1.95
CA TRP A 52 -7.47 -17.75 -3.38
C TRP A 52 -6.52 -18.88 -3.77
N MET A 53 -5.49 -19.17 -2.97
CA MET A 53 -4.67 -20.36 -3.17
C MET A 53 -5.43 -21.65 -2.89
N LEU A 54 -6.28 -21.68 -1.86
CA LEU A 54 -7.18 -22.81 -1.57
C LEU A 54 -8.21 -23.00 -2.70
N VAL A 55 -8.81 -21.92 -3.18
CA VAL A 55 -9.75 -22.00 -4.30
C VAL A 55 -9.05 -22.51 -5.56
N LYS A 56 -7.86 -21.98 -5.86
CA LYS A 56 -7.03 -22.44 -6.98
C LYS A 56 -6.61 -23.91 -6.86
N SER A 57 -6.49 -24.45 -5.64
CA SER A 57 -6.19 -25.86 -5.41
C SER A 57 -7.41 -26.78 -5.55
N GLY A 58 -8.56 -26.25 -5.98
CA GLY A 58 -9.79 -27.01 -6.24
C GLY A 58 -10.81 -26.99 -5.09
N LYS A 59 -10.58 -26.24 -4.02
CA LYS A 59 -11.63 -26.03 -3.00
C LYS A 59 -12.68 -25.07 -3.50
N THR A 60 -13.91 -25.25 -3.03
CA THR A 60 -14.95 -24.23 -3.18
C THR A 60 -14.67 -23.03 -2.28
N GLU A 61 -15.24 -21.87 -2.62
CA GLU A 61 -15.15 -20.66 -1.79
C GLU A 61 -15.63 -20.89 -0.35
N ARG A 62 -16.70 -21.68 -0.19
CA ARG A 62 -17.24 -22.04 1.13
C ARG A 62 -16.25 -22.88 1.94
N GLU A 63 -15.66 -23.90 1.33
CA GLU A 63 -14.66 -24.75 2.01
C GLU A 63 -13.42 -23.94 2.38
N ALA A 64 -12.96 -23.04 1.51
CA ALA A 64 -11.82 -22.17 1.80
C ALA A 64 -12.13 -21.22 2.98
N GLN A 65 -13.35 -20.66 3.02
CA GLN A 65 -13.79 -19.81 4.13
C GLN A 65 -13.88 -20.58 5.44
N GLU A 66 -14.49 -21.78 5.43
CA GLU A 66 -14.61 -22.65 6.60
C GLU A 66 -13.23 -23.08 7.11
N PHE A 67 -12.29 -23.40 6.22
CA PHE A 67 -10.92 -23.75 6.56
C PHE A 67 -10.16 -22.61 7.24
N LEU A 68 -10.33 -21.38 6.75
CA LEU A 68 -9.63 -20.21 7.29
C LEU A 68 -10.30 -19.65 8.56
N LYS A 69 -11.50 -20.10 8.90
CA LYS A 69 -12.25 -19.61 10.05
C LYS A 69 -11.51 -19.95 11.35
N GLY A 70 -11.26 -18.93 12.18
CA GLY A 70 -10.58 -19.09 13.46
C GLY A 70 -9.05 -19.24 13.39
N THR A 71 -8.47 -19.28 12.19
CA THR A 71 -7.00 -19.37 12.03
C THR A 71 -6.31 -18.05 12.40
N GLN A 72 -5.16 -18.15 13.06
CA GLN A 72 -4.35 -16.97 13.40
C GLN A 72 -3.41 -16.59 12.25
N ALA A 73 -2.88 -15.37 12.29
CA ALA A 73 -1.97 -14.87 11.25
C ALA A 73 -0.70 -15.72 11.10
N LYS A 74 -0.19 -16.28 12.21
CA LYS A 74 0.99 -17.16 12.19
C LYS A 74 0.69 -18.47 11.47
N ASP A 75 -0.42 -19.12 11.83
CA ASP A 75 -0.86 -20.37 11.21
C ASP A 75 -1.05 -20.21 9.70
N LYS A 76 -1.62 -19.07 9.27
CA LYS A 76 -1.80 -18.76 7.84
C LYS A 76 -0.48 -18.74 7.09
N ASN A 77 0.58 -18.13 7.64
CA ASN A 77 1.88 -18.07 6.99
C ASN A 77 2.52 -19.45 6.87
N GLU A 78 2.47 -20.25 7.94
CA GLU A 78 3.03 -21.60 7.96
C GLU A 78 2.30 -22.50 6.97
N LEU A 79 0.97 -22.48 6.98
CA LEU A 79 0.14 -23.28 6.07
C LEU A 79 0.31 -22.85 4.61
N LEU A 80 0.38 -21.55 4.33
CA LEU A 80 0.60 -21.02 2.98
C LEU A 80 1.95 -21.51 2.42
N PHE A 81 2.98 -21.55 3.25
CA PHE A 81 4.28 -22.07 2.86
C PHE A 81 4.26 -23.60 2.70
N GLN A 82 3.68 -24.35 3.64
CA GLN A 82 3.66 -25.82 3.60
C GLN A 82 2.84 -26.37 2.43
N GLN A 83 1.66 -25.81 2.17
CA GLN A 83 0.74 -26.33 1.16
C GLN A 83 1.04 -25.82 -0.25
N PHE A 84 1.54 -24.59 -0.36
CA PHE A 84 1.69 -23.92 -1.67
C PHE A 84 3.10 -23.41 -1.97
N ASN A 85 4.05 -23.59 -1.05
CA ASN A 85 5.40 -23.05 -1.15
C ASN A 85 5.42 -21.52 -1.39
N VAL A 86 4.40 -20.81 -0.87
CA VAL A 86 4.30 -19.35 -0.96
C VAL A 86 4.75 -18.73 0.35
N ASN A 87 5.85 -17.98 0.30
CA ASN A 87 6.32 -17.19 1.43
C ASN A 87 5.67 -15.80 1.39
N TYR A 88 4.74 -15.53 2.32
CA TYR A 88 4.02 -14.26 2.40
C TYR A 88 4.98 -13.06 2.46
N ASP A 89 6.05 -13.14 3.23
CA ASP A 89 7.00 -12.03 3.41
C ASP A 89 7.82 -11.70 2.14
N LYS A 90 7.80 -12.60 1.15
CA LYS A 90 8.41 -12.37 -0.16
C LYS A 90 7.43 -11.82 -1.19
N LEU A 91 6.15 -11.69 -0.87
CA LEU A 91 5.19 -11.05 -1.77
C LEU A 91 5.55 -9.58 -2.01
N PRO A 92 5.21 -9.03 -3.19
CA PRO A 92 5.40 -7.62 -3.51
C PRO A 92 4.91 -6.71 -2.39
N GLN A 93 5.72 -5.70 -2.05
CA GLN A 93 5.38 -4.79 -0.95
C GLN A 93 4.06 -4.06 -1.19
N MET A 94 3.73 -3.75 -2.45
CA MET A 94 2.45 -3.16 -2.83
C MET A 94 1.24 -3.94 -2.31
N PHE A 95 1.28 -5.28 -2.35
CA PHE A 95 0.18 -6.11 -1.87
C PHE A 95 0.12 -6.17 -0.33
N ARG A 96 1.28 -6.21 0.32
CA ARG A 96 1.34 -6.32 1.79
C ARG A 96 1.16 -5.01 2.55
N LYS A 97 1.56 -3.89 1.94
CA LYS A 97 1.66 -2.58 2.58
C LYS A 97 0.77 -1.52 1.94
N GLY A 98 0.17 -1.81 0.79
CA GLY A 98 -0.57 -0.85 0.00
C GLY A 98 0.33 0.18 -0.69
N SER A 99 -0.27 1.31 -1.06
CA SER A 99 0.43 2.43 -1.71
C SER A 99 0.29 3.69 -0.85
N CYS A 100 1.42 4.25 -0.42
CA CYS A 100 1.46 5.55 0.24
C CYS A 100 1.75 6.62 -0.81
N ILE A 101 0.89 7.63 -0.87
CA ILE A 101 1.03 8.76 -1.79
C ILE A 101 1.21 10.02 -0.97
N TYR A 102 2.34 10.70 -1.14
CA TYR A 102 2.64 11.92 -0.41
C TYR A 102 3.49 12.87 -1.26
N ARG A 103 3.58 14.13 -0.82
CA ARG A 103 4.42 15.14 -1.47
C ARG A 103 5.80 15.14 -0.83
N LYS A 104 6.84 15.01 -1.65
CA LYS A 104 8.24 15.03 -1.24
C LYS A 104 8.93 16.23 -1.89
N LYS A 105 9.70 16.98 -1.10
CA LYS A 105 10.61 18.01 -1.63
C LYS A 105 11.81 17.31 -2.25
N VAL A 106 12.03 17.51 -3.55
CA VAL A 106 13.15 16.95 -4.30
C VAL A 106 13.95 18.09 -4.91
N GLU A 107 15.28 17.95 -4.90
CA GLU A 107 16.16 18.86 -5.62
C GLU A 107 16.22 18.44 -7.08
N GLU A 108 15.94 19.37 -7.98
CA GLU A 108 15.96 19.15 -9.42
C GLU A 108 16.94 20.13 -10.05
N VAL A 109 17.86 19.63 -10.87
CA VAL A 109 18.75 20.48 -11.67
C VAL A 109 17.91 21.14 -12.76
N VAL A 110 17.79 22.45 -12.70
CA VAL A 110 16.94 23.22 -13.63
C VAL A 110 17.74 23.70 -14.83
N LYS A 111 19.00 24.05 -14.63
CA LYS A 111 19.94 24.47 -15.67
C LYS A 111 21.37 24.28 -15.18
N LEU A 112 22.32 24.33 -16.10
CA LEU A 112 23.73 24.55 -15.78
C LEU A 112 24.00 26.06 -15.79
N ASP A 113 24.88 26.54 -14.91
CA ASP A 113 25.41 27.90 -15.00
C ASP A 113 26.47 28.02 -16.11
N ASP A 114 26.96 29.23 -16.35
CA ASP A 114 27.94 29.51 -17.41
C ASP A 114 29.30 28.80 -17.18
N THR A 115 29.52 28.28 -15.97
CA THR A 115 30.69 27.49 -15.57
C THR A 115 30.43 25.97 -15.56
N GLY A 116 29.23 25.53 -15.96
CA GLY A 116 28.85 24.13 -16.03
C GLY A 116 28.38 23.52 -14.70
N ASN A 117 28.20 24.32 -13.64
CA ASN A 117 27.68 23.80 -12.37
C ASN A 117 26.15 23.68 -12.39
N PRO A 118 25.59 22.64 -11.75
CA PRO A 118 24.14 22.45 -11.68
C PRO A 118 23.46 23.48 -10.78
N VAL A 119 22.54 24.26 -11.35
CA VAL A 119 21.62 25.11 -10.60
C VAL A 119 20.40 24.28 -10.21
N THR A 120 20.34 23.91 -8.92
CA THR A 120 19.22 23.14 -8.37
C THR A 120 18.08 24.04 -7.90
N ARG A 121 16.85 23.57 -8.02
CA ARG A 121 15.68 24.13 -7.32
C ARG A 121 14.94 23.02 -6.61
N THR A 122 14.50 23.31 -5.40
CA THR A 122 13.63 22.41 -4.63
C THR A 122 12.21 22.47 -5.18
N ARG A 123 11.67 21.34 -5.60
CA ARG A 123 10.28 21.20 -6.05
C ARG A 123 9.53 20.17 -5.23
N SER A 124 8.23 20.38 -5.07
CA SER A 124 7.33 19.40 -4.44
C SER A 124 6.81 18.45 -5.50
N LYS A 125 7.21 17.16 -5.43
CA LYS A 125 6.73 16.11 -6.33
C LYS A 125 5.86 15.11 -5.56
N VAL A 126 4.82 14.61 -6.21
CA VAL A 126 4.03 13.49 -5.69
C VAL A 126 4.82 12.22 -5.93
N VAL A 127 5.03 11.45 -4.87
CA VAL A 127 5.70 10.15 -4.92
C VAL A 127 4.75 9.05 -4.46
N VAL A 128 4.96 7.84 -4.98
CA VAL A 128 4.22 6.64 -4.60
C VAL A 128 5.22 5.61 -4.10
N GLU A 129 5.06 5.16 -2.86
CA GLU A 129 5.96 4.21 -2.22
C GLU A 129 5.17 3.11 -1.49
N HIS A 130 5.77 1.92 -1.35
CA HIS A 130 5.15 0.74 -0.74
C HIS A 130 5.89 0.35 0.54
N MET A 131 5.73 1.15 1.59
CA MET A 131 6.52 1.02 2.82
C MET A 131 5.65 0.99 4.07
N ASP A 132 6.28 0.67 5.21
CA ASP A 132 5.60 0.69 6.50
C ASP A 132 5.42 2.15 6.95
N ILE A 133 4.18 2.54 7.23
CA ILE A 133 3.81 3.86 7.76
C ILE A 133 3.26 3.76 9.19
N ILE A 134 3.22 2.55 9.75
CA ILE A 134 2.82 2.31 11.15
C ILE A 134 3.95 2.75 12.08
N GLY A 135 5.19 2.38 11.77
CA GLY A 135 6.37 2.70 12.55
C GLY A 135 6.78 4.18 12.47
N PRO A 136 7.63 4.64 13.41
CA PRO A 136 8.05 6.04 13.47
C PRO A 136 8.97 6.46 12.31
N LYS A 137 9.65 5.49 11.68
CA LYS A 137 10.68 5.73 10.65
C LYS A 137 10.15 6.61 9.51
N PHE A 138 9.03 6.23 8.91
CA PHE A 138 8.39 6.98 7.83
C PHE A 138 8.12 8.44 8.24
N TRP A 139 7.51 8.64 9.41
CA TRP A 139 7.15 9.96 9.89
C TRP A 139 8.37 10.82 10.25
N SER A 140 9.46 10.22 10.73
CA SER A 140 10.72 10.93 10.97
C SER A 140 11.42 11.34 9.67
N GLU A 141 11.47 10.45 8.68
CA GLU A 141 12.11 10.70 7.37
C GLU A 141 11.30 11.72 6.54
N HIS A 142 9.99 11.78 6.76
CA HIS A 142 9.07 12.66 6.04
C HIS A 142 8.36 13.65 6.96
N SER A 143 9.11 14.25 7.90
CA SER A 143 8.56 15.21 8.88
C SER A 143 7.81 16.39 8.25
N CYS A 144 8.06 16.71 6.97
CA CYS A 144 7.33 17.74 6.23
C CYS A 144 5.85 17.43 5.96
N ILE A 145 5.39 16.18 6.10
CA ILE A 145 3.98 15.80 5.85
C ILE A 145 3.04 16.37 6.93
N LEU A 146 3.50 16.44 8.18
CA LEU A 146 2.68 16.80 9.33
C LEU A 146 3.05 18.14 9.97
N LYS A 147 3.99 18.88 9.37
CA LYS A 147 4.31 20.23 9.82
C LYS A 147 3.19 21.16 9.34
N GLU A 148 2.51 21.79 10.28
CA GLU A 148 1.65 22.95 10.02
C GLU A 148 2.56 24.13 9.63
N GLU A 149 2.19 24.87 8.57
CA GLU A 149 2.82 26.15 8.23
C GLU A 149 2.36 27.27 9.16
#